data_AF-A0A7C4C8D0-F1
#
_entry.id   AF-A0A7C4C8D0-F1
#
_cell.length_a   1.000
_cell.length_b   1.000
_cell.length_c   1.000
_cell.angle_alpha   90.00
_cell.angle_beta   90.00
_cell.angle_gamma   90.00
#
_symmetry.space_group_name_H-M   'P 1'
#
loop_
_entity.id
_entity.type
_entity.pdbx_description
1 polymer ?
#
loop_
_entity_poly.entity_id
_entity_poly.type
_entity_poly.pdbx_seq_one_letter_code
_entity_poly.pdbx_strand_id
1 'polypeptide(L)'
;MTQQRWTASVIAPEDLRPGLFIAPLQVITERALRPWECDNTEQAGRIVRHVRLPGRAPLPVRVVDVCLPFVLVQTPAGEHTLIDVRRFRLARVATRFGRRVFKHLGPPPAPPATGENAAAVQQPASP
;
A
#
# COMPACT_ATOMS: atom_id res chain seq x y z
N MET A 1 -26.43 -15.22 14.06
CA MET A 1 -26.03 -15.18 12.63
C MET A 1 -25.48 -13.79 12.32
N THR A 2 -24.15 -13.63 12.29
CA THR A 2 -23.52 -12.32 12.12
C THR A 2 -23.58 -11.92 10.65
N GLN A 3 -24.34 -10.87 10.31
CA GLN A 3 -24.41 -10.35 8.94
C GLN A 3 -23.00 -10.13 8.39
N GLN A 4 -22.74 -10.69 7.20
CA GLN A 4 -21.54 -10.40 6.43
C GLN A 4 -21.52 -8.90 6.13
N ARG A 5 -20.70 -8.15 6.86
CA ARG A 5 -20.57 -6.70 6.66
C ARG A 5 -19.60 -6.47 5.50
N TRP A 6 -20.14 -6.18 4.32
CA TRP A 6 -19.39 -5.80 3.11
C TRP A 6 -18.87 -4.36 3.19
N THR A 7 -18.56 -3.89 4.39
CA THR A 7 -18.34 -2.46 4.67
C THR A 7 -16.93 -2.28 5.16
N ALA A 8 -16.21 -1.34 4.55
CA ALA A 8 -14.94 -0.86 5.09
C ALA A 8 -15.23 -0.08 6.39
N SER A 9 -14.39 -0.24 7.41
CA SER A 9 -14.54 0.44 8.70
C SER A 9 -13.20 1.04 9.12
N VAL A 10 -13.22 2.24 9.71
CA VAL A 10 -12.01 2.87 10.24
C VAL A 10 -11.35 1.91 11.23
N ILE A 11 -10.03 1.79 11.16
CA ILE A 11 -9.22 0.97 12.07
C ILE A 11 -8.19 1.84 12.78
N ALA A 12 -8.01 1.62 14.09
CA ALA A 12 -6.98 2.29 14.86
C ALA A 12 -5.60 1.67 14.56
N PRO A 13 -4.49 2.44 14.63
CA PRO A 13 -3.14 1.91 14.42
C PRO A 13 -2.82 0.68 15.30
N GLU A 14 -3.22 0.71 16.57
CA GLU A 14 -3.02 -0.33 17.57
C GLU A 14 -3.79 -1.62 17.30
N ASP A 15 -4.77 -1.60 16.38
CA ASP A 15 -5.53 -2.78 15.95
C ASP A 15 -4.96 -3.45 14.69
N LEU A 16 -3.92 -2.88 14.10
CA LEU A 16 -3.28 -3.45 12.91
C LEU A 16 -2.55 -4.74 13.25
N ARG A 17 -2.78 -5.79 12.47
CA ARG A 17 -2.18 -7.11 12.64
C ARG A 17 -1.77 -7.67 11.28
N PRO A 18 -0.71 -8.50 11.21
CA PRO A 18 -0.37 -9.26 10.01
C PRO A 18 -1.59 -10.01 9.45
N GLY A 19 -1.70 -10.02 8.12
CA GLY A 19 -2.78 -10.69 7.38
C GLY A 19 -4.06 -9.86 7.21
N LEU A 20 -4.21 -8.72 7.88
CA LEU A 20 -5.34 -7.81 7.61
C LEU A 20 -5.23 -7.18 6.21
N PHE A 21 -6.38 -6.93 5.59
CA PHE A 21 -6.47 -6.08 4.41
C PHE A 21 -6.91 -4.68 4.84
N ILE A 22 -6.15 -3.67 4.43
CA ILE A 22 -6.42 -2.27 4.76
C ILE A 22 -6.40 -1.41 3.50
N ALA A 23 -7.07 -0.27 3.52
CA ALA A 23 -7.01 0.72 2.45
C ALA A 23 -6.95 2.15 3.04
N PRO A 24 -6.23 3.08 2.40
CA PRO A 24 -6.22 4.47 2.83
C PRO A 24 -7.58 5.13 2.53
N LEU A 25 -8.21 5.70 3.55
CA LEU A 25 -9.38 6.56 3.41
C LEU A 25 -8.99 8.01 3.18
N GLN A 26 -8.01 8.48 3.95
CA GLN A 26 -7.51 9.85 3.92
C GLN A 26 -6.00 9.87 4.10
N VAL A 27 -5.38 10.87 3.51
CA VAL A 27 -3.96 11.20 3.67
C VAL A 27 -3.87 12.50 4.44
N ILE A 28 -2.98 12.51 5.41
CA ILE A 28 -2.63 13.66 6.22
C ILE A 28 -1.28 14.16 5.73
N THR A 29 -1.23 15.43 5.35
CA THR A 29 0.00 16.10 4.96
C THR A 29 0.19 17.38 5.73
N GLU A 30 1.43 17.67 6.11
CA GLU A 30 1.81 18.92 6.76
C GLU A 30 2.57 19.77 5.75
N ARG A 31 2.21 21.04 5.63
CA ARG A 31 2.96 22.01 4.83
C ARG A 31 2.85 23.40 5.43
N ALA A 32 3.85 24.23 5.16
CA ALA A 32 3.77 25.65 5.44
C ALA A 32 2.69 26.29 4.54
N LEU A 33 1.90 27.19 5.11
CA LEU A 33 1.04 28.08 4.35
C LEU A 33 1.89 29.01 3.49
N ARG A 34 1.49 29.16 2.23
CA ARG A 34 2.14 30.10 1.31
C ARG A 34 1.55 31.50 1.52
N PRO A 35 2.31 32.59 1.26
CA PRO A 35 1.86 33.95 1.54
C PRO A 35 0.50 34.32 0.91
N TRP A 36 0.17 33.76 -0.26
CA TRP A 36 -1.09 34.01 -0.99
C TRP A 36 -2.27 33.13 -0.53
N GLU A 37 -2.06 32.25 0.46
CA GLU A 37 -3.10 31.39 1.04
C GLU A 37 -3.54 31.88 2.43
N CYS A 38 -3.04 33.04 2.86
CA CYS A 38 -3.27 33.62 4.17
C CYS A 38 -3.98 34.97 4.04
N ASP A 39 -4.87 35.29 4.97
CA ASP A 39 -5.51 36.60 5.04
C ASP A 39 -4.53 37.70 5.53
N ASN A 40 -3.42 37.30 6.16
CA ASN A 40 -2.33 38.19 6.57
C ASN A 40 -0.95 37.51 6.49
N THR A 41 0.12 38.32 6.42
CA THR A 41 1.50 37.85 6.24
C THR A 41 2.07 37.12 7.46
N GLU A 42 1.54 37.36 8.66
CA GLU A 42 1.97 36.70 9.91
C GLU A 42 1.67 35.19 9.93
N GLN A 43 0.71 34.73 9.12
CA GLN A 43 0.39 33.31 8.97
C GLN A 43 1.28 32.60 7.93
N ALA A 44 2.01 33.34 7.10
CA ALA A 44 2.92 32.76 6.14
C ALA A 44 4.02 31.97 6.86
N GLY A 45 4.31 30.76 6.40
CA GLY A 45 5.27 29.88 7.06
C GLY A 45 4.70 29.03 8.20
N ARG A 46 3.47 29.30 8.68
CA ARG A 46 2.80 28.43 9.66
C ARG A 46 2.57 27.05 9.06
N ILE A 47 3.04 26.01 9.75
CA ILE A 47 2.75 24.62 9.36
C ILE A 47 1.30 24.31 9.70
N VAL A 48 0.55 23.90 8.68
CA VAL A 48 -0.83 23.44 8.81
C VAL A 48 -0.96 21.99 8.37
N ARG A 49 -1.91 21.29 8.99
CA ARG A 49 -2.23 19.90 8.70
C ARG A 49 -3.43 19.85 7.76
N HIS A 50 -3.24 19.29 6.57
CA HIS A 50 -4.30 19.05 5.61
C HIS A 50 -4.74 17.59 5.64
N VAL A 51 -6.05 17.36 5.69
CA VAL A 51 -6.66 16.04 5.49
C VAL A 51 -7.25 16.03 4.08
N ARG A 52 -6.81 15.09 3.25
CA ARG A 52 -7.25 14.97 1.85
C ARG A 52 -7.55 13.52 1.49
N LEU A 53 -8.30 13.32 0.41
CA LEU A 53 -8.43 11.99 -0.19
C LEU A 53 -7.10 11.56 -0.83
N PRO A 54 -6.81 10.25 -0.92
CA PRO A 54 -5.67 9.76 -1.68
C PRO A 54 -5.74 10.23 -3.15
N GLY A 55 -4.62 10.66 -3.71
CA GLY A 55 -4.57 11.16 -5.10
C GLY A 55 -4.71 10.08 -6.17
N ARG A 56 -4.69 8.80 -5.79
CA ARG A 56 -4.99 7.65 -6.65
C ARG A 56 -6.12 6.85 -6.01
N ALA A 57 -6.85 6.09 -6.83
CA ALA A 57 -7.87 5.17 -6.34
C ALA A 57 -7.27 4.27 -5.25
N PRO A 58 -7.90 4.19 -4.05
CA PRO A 58 -7.34 3.43 -2.94
C PRO A 58 -7.38 1.93 -3.25
N LEU A 59 -6.22 1.28 -3.26
CA LEU A 59 -6.11 -0.16 -3.39
C LEU A 59 -5.98 -0.81 -2.01
N PRO A 60 -6.76 -1.87 -1.71
CA PRO A 60 -6.50 -2.70 -0.56
C PRO A 60 -5.09 -3.27 -0.62
N VAL A 61 -4.34 -3.12 0.46
CA VAL A 61 -3.03 -3.73 0.69
C VAL A 61 -3.13 -4.72 1.84
N ARG A 62 -2.24 -5.71 1.86
CA ARG A 62 -2.17 -6.70 2.93
C ARG A 62 -1.10 -6.29 3.94
N VAL A 63 -1.44 -6.26 5.22
CA VAL A 63 -0.45 -6.06 6.29
C VAL A 63 0.43 -7.28 6.37
N VAL A 64 1.75 -7.08 6.28
CA VAL A 64 2.75 -8.13 6.42
C VAL A 64 3.29 -8.12 7.84
N ASP A 65 3.66 -6.95 8.35
CA ASP A 65 4.18 -6.79 9.71
C ASP A 65 3.90 -5.38 10.26
N VAL A 66 3.97 -5.22 11.58
CA VAL A 66 3.58 -3.99 12.29
C VAL A 66 4.65 -3.59 13.31
N CYS A 67 5.23 -2.40 13.13
CA CYS A 67 6.12 -1.75 14.08
C CYS A 67 5.74 -0.26 14.18
N LEU A 68 4.73 0.04 15.00
CA LEU A 68 4.13 1.38 15.03
C LEU A 68 5.20 2.48 15.23
N PRO A 69 5.15 3.57 14.45
CA PRO A 69 4.08 3.97 13.52
C PRO A 69 4.21 3.39 12.10
N PHE A 70 5.19 2.53 11.84
CA PHE A 70 5.48 1.98 10.53
C PHE A 70 4.84 0.60 10.33
N VAL A 71 4.19 0.41 9.19
CA VAL A 71 3.50 -0.84 8.85
C VAL A 71 4.01 -1.32 7.52
N LEU A 72 4.57 -2.52 7.50
CA LEU A 72 4.98 -3.19 6.28
C LEU A 72 3.73 -3.76 5.62
N VAL A 73 3.50 -3.36 4.37
CA VAL A 73 2.37 -3.83 3.58
C VAL A 73 2.82 -4.38 2.24
N GLN A 74 2.01 -5.28 1.70
CA GLN A 74 2.15 -5.82 0.37
C GLN A 74 1.02 -5.29 -0.52
N THR A 75 1.33 -4.84 -1.72
CA THR A 75 0.35 -4.43 -2.73
C THR A 75 -0.21 -5.64 -3.48
N PRO A 76 -1.36 -5.52 -4.17
CA PRO A 76 -1.84 -6.60 -5.04
C PRO A 76 -0.82 -7.05 -6.10
N ALA A 77 0.05 -6.14 -6.57
CA ALA A 77 1.11 -6.45 -7.53
C ALA A 77 2.28 -7.27 -6.92
N GLY A 78 2.26 -7.53 -5.62
CA GLY A 78 3.29 -8.30 -4.91
C GLY A 78 4.42 -7.45 -4.33
N GLU A 79 4.45 -6.15 -4.62
CA GLU A 79 5.43 -5.20 -4.09
C GLU A 79 5.25 -4.98 -2.58
N HIS A 80 6.35 -4.73 -1.89
CA HIS A 80 6.34 -4.38 -0.46
C HIS A 80 6.66 -2.90 -0.27
N THR A 81 5.95 -2.25 0.65
CA THR A 81 6.19 -0.84 1.00
C THR A 81 5.83 -0.57 2.45
N LEU A 82 6.29 0.56 2.97
CA LEU A 82 6.01 1.00 4.34
C LEU A 82 4.93 2.08 4.34
N ILE A 83 3.96 1.95 5.24
CA ILE A 83 2.99 2.98 5.56
C ILE A 83 3.35 3.58 6.92
N ASP A 84 3.54 4.90 6.98
CA ASP A 84 3.54 5.66 8.25
C ASP A 84 2.09 5.98 8.62
N VAL A 85 1.54 5.27 9.59
CA VAL A 85 0.12 5.39 9.98
C VAL A 85 -0.25 6.77 10.55
N ARG A 86 0.72 7.62 10.91
CA ARG A 86 0.46 9.01 11.32
C ARG A 86 0.00 9.87 10.14
N ARG A 87 0.37 9.47 8.92
CA ARG A 87 0.05 10.16 7.66
C ARG A 87 -1.21 9.63 6.98
N PHE A 88 -1.86 8.60 7.53
CA PHE A 88 -3.02 7.98 6.90
C PHE A 88 -4.12 7.66 7.90
N ARG A 89 -5.38 7.92 7.53
CA ARG A 89 -6.51 7.25 8.16
C ARG A 89 -6.85 6.02 7.33
N LEU A 90 -6.78 4.87 7.97
CA LEU A 90 -6.92 3.56 7.31
C LEU A 90 -8.30 2.97 7.61
N ALA A 91 -8.82 2.23 6.64
CA ALA A 91 -9.96 1.35 6.86
C ALA A 91 -9.51 -0.10 6.82
N ARG A 92 -10.04 -0.91 7.74
CA ARG A 92 -10.07 -2.37 7.59
C ARG A 92 -11.06 -2.71 6.49
N VAL A 93 -10.57 -3.48 5.52
CA VAL A 93 -11.32 -4.01 4.39
C VAL A 93 -11.70 -5.45 4.69
N ALA A 94 -12.91 -5.86 4.28
CA ALA A 94 -13.36 -7.24 4.47
C ALA A 94 -12.40 -8.22 3.78
N THR A 95 -11.95 -9.25 4.50
CA THR A 95 -10.94 -10.22 4.03
C THR A 95 -11.32 -10.85 2.69
N ARG A 96 -12.60 -11.18 2.49
CA ARG A 96 -13.10 -11.72 1.21
C ARG A 96 -12.87 -10.77 0.04
N PHE A 97 -13.12 -9.47 0.23
CA PHE A 97 -12.91 -8.45 -0.79
C PHE A 97 -11.41 -8.28 -1.08
N GLY A 98 -10.58 -8.16 -0.04
CA GLY A 98 -9.13 -8.05 -0.19
C GLY A 98 -8.52 -9.22 -0.96
N ARG A 99 -8.90 -10.46 -0.63
CA ARG A 99 -8.47 -11.65 -1.38
C ARG A 99 -8.88 -11.61 -2.85
N ARG A 100 -10.11 -11.15 -3.16
CA ARG A 100 -10.56 -11.03 -4.56
C ARG A 100 -9.75 -9.97 -5.32
N VAL A 101 -9.47 -8.83 -4.71
CA VAL A 101 -8.62 -7.80 -5.30
C VAL A 101 -7.23 -8.36 -5.62
N PHE A 102 -6.60 -9.05 -4.66
CA PHE A 102 -5.29 -9.68 -4.87
C PHE A 102 -5.32 -10.77 -5.96
N LYS A 103 -6.43 -11.51 -6.08
CA LYS A 103 -6.60 -12.49 -7.16
C LYS A 103 -6.72 -11.84 -8.55
N HIS A 104 -7.41 -10.72 -8.65
CA HIS A 104 -7.69 -10.07 -9.94
C HIS A 104 -6.63 -9.06 -10.38
N LEU A 105 -5.95 -8.42 -9.43
CA LEU A 105 -4.88 -7.43 -9.67
C LEU A 105 -3.49 -7.99 -9.32
N GLY A 106 -3.41 -9.30 -9.06
CA GLY A 106 -2.17 -10.00 -8.79
C GLY A 106 -1.15 -9.80 -9.91
N PRO A 107 0.15 -9.97 -9.65
CA PRO A 107 1.14 -10.00 -10.71
C PRO A 107 0.73 -11.06 -11.75
N PRO A 108 0.96 -10.79 -13.05
CA PRO A 108 0.71 -11.79 -14.08
C PRO A 108 1.48 -13.07 -13.72
N PRO A 109 0.92 -14.26 -14.04
CA PRO A 109 1.62 -15.52 -13.82
C PRO A 109 3.01 -15.41 -14.45
N ALA A 110 4.04 -15.87 -13.71
CA ALA A 110 5.40 -15.88 -14.23
C ALA A 110 5.41 -16.59 -15.60
N PRO A 111 6.14 -16.06 -16.60
CA PRO A 111 6.30 -16.77 -17.86
C PRO A 111 6.82 -18.18 -17.55
N PRO A 112 6.35 -19.22 -18.27
CA PRO A 112 6.85 -20.57 -18.06
C PRO A 112 8.37 -20.54 -18.17
N ALA A 113 9.06 -21.16 -17.21
CA ALA A 113 10.50 -21.25 -17.23
C ALA A 113 10.91 -21.90 -18.56
N THR A 114 11.46 -21.11 -19.48
CA THR A 114 12.04 -21.63 -20.71
C THR A 114 13.21 -22.50 -20.28
N GLY A 115 12.99 -23.81 -20.30
CA GLY A 115 14.04 -24.79 -20.10
C GLY A 115 14.98 -24.75 -21.29
N GLU A 116 15.93 -23.82 -21.30
CA GLU A 116 17.13 -23.91 -22.14
C GLU A 116 18.20 -24.63 -21.34
N ASN A 117 18.12 -25.96 -21.38
CA ASN A 117 19.29 -26.81 -21.25
C ASN A 117 19.66 -27.25 -22.67
N ALA A 118 20.25 -26.35 -23.45
CA ALA A 118 20.78 -26.65 -24.77
C ALA A 118 22.26 -27.00 -24.62
N ALA A 119 22.49 -28.30 -24.48
CA ALA A 119 23.65 -29.07 -24.88
C ALA A 119 24.98 -28.31 -25.09
N ALA A 120 25.94 -28.66 -24.22
CA ALA A 120 27.36 -28.56 -24.49
C ALA A 120 27.70 -29.15 -25.88
N VAL A 121 28.12 -28.29 -26.80
CA VAL A 121 28.90 -28.71 -27.98
C VAL A 121 30.36 -28.59 -27.58
N GLN A 122 30.97 -29.75 -27.35
CA GLN A 122 32.43 -29.91 -27.24
C GLN A 122 33.09 -29.42 -28.52
N GLN A 123 33.98 -28.44 -28.41
CA GLN A 123 35.00 -28.19 -29.42
C GLN A 123 36.20 -29.10 -29.13
N PRO A 124 36.67 -29.94 -30.07
CA PRO A 124 38.00 -30.50 -29.94
C PRO A 124 39.03 -29.44 -30.31
N ALA A 125 40.03 -29.32 -29.44
CA ALA A 125 41.28 -28.64 -29.70
C ALA A 125 42.02 -29.34 -30.85
N SER A 126 42.64 -28.55 -31.73
CA SER A 126 43.77 -28.98 -32.54
C SER A 126 44.81 -27.86 -32.62
N PRO A 127 46.11 -28.20 -32.67
CA PRO A 127 47.24 -27.27 -32.68
C PRO A 127 47.45 -26.55 -34.01
#